data_AF-A0A1Y3GAL6-F1
#
_entry.id   AF-A0A1Y3GAL6-F1
#
_cell.length_a   1.000
_cell.length_b   1.000
_cell.length_c   1.000
_cell.angle_alpha   90.00
_cell.angle_beta   90.00
_cell.angle_gamma   90.00
#
_symmetry.space_group_name_H-M   'P 1'
#
loop_
_entity.id
_entity.type
_entity.pdbx_description
1 polymer ?
#
loop_
_entity_poly.entity_id
_entity_poly.type
_entity_poly.pdbx_seq_one_letter_code
_entity_poly.pdbx_strand_id
1 'polypeptide(L)'
;MGIFRKILVVLLAFLLVVGFAFTASAITAERTVLNSDFVKDTIDNEELHVSIHSEFISILEDEMDEEDEEELPQEMIDILGKTISADFIRDVMHKNIDLAYEYIDGDRDELIFEIDVDDFESNFELEFEKYLLNSSMTEITELLPGNGGMEDLEELHEYNGVVYNISMIDRMLESEESYNEVVDEYRSDLAAIVGEENVDDVIQENIDEIRDEVEGDFDGDAEEEAFVNAYVDMMVTPLESIGNEDSYSVFLDNMEDNKSEFSSEFTNAFIGQITEDMPTEINLTDEMDEDDVGLVEDARNLLQLSWIAILVGVIGILVFTGLIWLVSGSLITTAYSAGAAALISGLIGISSYFTAPMVLDRFRNELGEDAPEVLIDGIEAFVTNIVEVQTIISILILMLAVVLLGVGIYLARKNNDEAK
;
A
#
# COMPACT_ATOMS: atom_id res chain seq x y z
N MET A 1 28.78 59.20 2.75
CA MET A 1 28.28 58.25 1.73
C MET A 1 27.14 58.92 0.96
N GLY A 2 27.21 59.00 -0.38
CA GLY A 2 26.16 59.63 -1.20
C GLY A 2 24.83 58.85 -1.17
N ILE A 3 23.71 59.54 -1.40
CA ILE A 3 22.35 58.98 -1.33
C ILE A 3 22.21 57.74 -2.22
N PHE A 4 22.74 57.77 -3.44
CA PHE A 4 22.73 56.64 -4.38
C PHE A 4 23.37 55.36 -3.83
N ARG A 5 24.52 55.47 -3.15
CA ARG A 5 25.19 54.29 -2.56
C ARG A 5 24.35 53.67 -1.44
N LYS A 6 23.65 54.49 -0.65
CA LYS A 6 22.75 53.99 0.40
C LYS A 6 21.57 53.22 -0.20
N ILE A 7 20.93 53.78 -1.24
CA ILE A 7 19.84 53.11 -1.95
C ILE A 7 20.31 51.78 -2.53
N LEU A 8 21.49 51.74 -3.16
CA LEU A 8 22.05 50.52 -3.71
C LEU A 8 22.33 49.45 -2.64
N VAL A 9 22.85 49.83 -1.47
CA VAL A 9 23.07 48.89 -0.35
C VAL A 9 21.75 48.34 0.18
N VAL A 10 20.70 49.16 0.29
CA VAL A 10 19.37 48.69 0.72
C VAL A 10 18.79 47.69 -0.30
N LEU A 11 18.90 47.99 -1.59
CA LEU A 11 18.45 47.08 -2.65
C LEU A 11 19.20 45.75 -2.62
N LEU A 12 20.54 45.78 -2.46
CA LEU A 12 21.33 44.57 -2.33
C LEU A 12 21.01 43.78 -1.05
N ALA A 13 20.73 44.46 0.06
CA ALA A 13 20.29 43.80 1.29
C ALA A 13 18.92 43.14 1.14
N PHE A 14 18.01 43.75 0.39
CA PHE A 14 16.73 43.13 0.04
C PHE A 14 16.93 41.88 -0.82
N LEU A 15 17.81 41.94 -1.83
CA LEU A 15 18.18 40.76 -2.63
C LEU A 15 18.81 39.65 -1.79
N LEU A 16 19.58 40.00 -0.74
CA LEU A 16 20.08 39.02 0.23
C LEU A 16 18.96 38.34 1.01
N VAL A 17 17.91 39.07 1.43
CA VAL A 17 16.75 38.45 2.10
C VAL A 17 16.12 37.41 1.19
N VAL A 18 15.88 37.76 -0.07
CA VAL A 18 15.34 36.83 -1.07
C VAL A 18 16.28 35.63 -1.28
N GLY A 19 17.59 35.88 -1.38
CA GLY A 19 18.59 34.82 -1.55
C GLY A 19 18.63 33.83 -0.38
N PHE A 20 18.59 34.33 0.86
CA PHE A 20 18.53 33.46 2.04
C PHE A 20 17.23 32.67 2.09
N ALA A 21 16.08 33.30 1.81
CA ALA A 21 14.78 32.62 1.85
C ALA A 21 14.70 31.53 0.78
N PHE A 22 15.11 31.85 -0.45
CA PHE A 22 15.17 30.91 -1.55
C PHE A 22 16.10 29.72 -1.25
N THR A 23 17.31 29.98 -0.75
CA THR A 23 18.26 28.93 -0.41
C THR A 23 17.74 28.06 0.73
N ALA A 24 17.09 28.64 1.74
CA ALA A 24 16.48 27.90 2.83
C ALA A 24 15.39 26.95 2.33
N SER A 25 14.47 27.45 1.52
CA SER A 25 13.39 26.63 0.93
C SER A 25 13.94 25.52 0.04
N ALA A 26 14.97 25.78 -0.76
CA ALA A 26 15.59 24.77 -1.60
C ALA A 26 16.26 23.66 -0.78
N ILE A 27 16.96 24.02 0.31
CA ILE A 27 17.56 23.03 1.23
C ILE A 27 16.46 22.23 1.95
N THR A 28 15.37 22.87 2.37
CA THR A 28 14.25 22.17 3.00
C THR A 28 13.67 21.16 2.03
N ALA A 29 13.37 21.55 0.79
CA ALA A 29 12.83 20.64 -0.21
C ALA A 29 13.78 19.44 -0.44
N GLU A 30 15.09 19.68 -0.60
CA GLU A 30 16.12 18.62 -0.72
C GLU A 30 16.19 17.68 0.50
N ARG A 31 15.79 18.16 1.67
CA ARG A 31 15.82 17.40 2.93
C ARG A 31 14.50 16.73 3.27
N THR A 32 13.44 16.99 2.51
CA THR A 32 12.09 16.48 2.80
C THR A 32 11.45 15.86 1.57
N VAL A 33 10.64 16.61 0.83
CA VAL A 33 9.83 16.13 -0.30
C VAL A 33 10.65 15.69 -1.51
N LEU A 34 11.95 15.98 -1.53
CA LEU A 34 12.89 15.52 -2.56
C LEU A 34 13.89 14.50 -1.99
N ASN A 35 13.54 13.84 -0.89
CA ASN A 35 14.34 12.80 -0.28
C ASN A 35 13.46 11.57 -0.01
N SER A 36 13.70 10.47 -0.75
CA SER A 36 12.91 9.25 -0.62
C SER A 36 12.96 8.68 0.80
N ASP A 37 14.13 8.69 1.45
CA ASP A 37 14.28 8.23 2.83
C ASP A 37 13.39 9.02 3.79
N PHE A 38 13.31 10.35 3.64
CA PHE A 38 12.41 11.17 4.46
C PHE A 38 10.94 10.81 4.25
N VAL A 39 10.52 10.53 3.01
CA VAL A 39 9.13 10.16 2.70
C VAL A 39 8.79 8.79 3.30
N LYS A 40 9.67 7.81 3.13
CA LYS A 40 9.55 6.47 3.72
C LYS A 40 9.56 6.53 5.26
N ASP A 41 10.51 7.26 5.84
CA ASP A 41 10.56 7.51 7.29
C ASP A 41 9.27 8.19 7.80
N THR A 42 8.68 9.11 7.03
CA THR A 42 7.41 9.75 7.41
C THR A 42 6.26 8.73 7.42
N ILE A 43 6.19 7.87 6.41
CA ILE A 43 5.19 6.79 6.34
C ILE A 43 5.33 5.81 7.50
N ASP A 44 6.55 5.44 7.86
CA ASP A 44 6.84 4.53 8.96
C ASP A 44 6.54 5.13 10.32
N ASN A 45 6.99 6.37 10.57
CA ASN A 45 6.83 7.02 11.88
C ASN A 45 5.38 7.38 12.20
N GLU A 46 4.58 7.64 11.16
CA GLU A 46 3.17 8.01 11.29
C GLU A 46 2.25 6.80 11.10
N GLU A 47 2.82 5.60 10.94
CA GLU A 47 2.11 4.33 10.78
C GLU A 47 1.05 4.37 9.66
N LEU A 48 1.30 5.12 8.58
CA LEU A 48 0.31 5.32 7.50
C LEU A 48 -0.09 3.99 6.83
N HIS A 49 0.83 3.04 6.76
CA HIS A 49 0.57 1.68 6.27
C HIS A 49 -0.45 0.92 7.13
N VAL A 50 -0.46 1.13 8.46
CA VAL A 50 -1.43 0.54 9.38
C VAL A 50 -2.80 1.19 9.21
N SER A 51 -2.84 2.51 9.03
CA SER A 51 -4.09 3.23 8.76
C SER A 51 -4.70 2.84 7.42
N ILE A 52 -3.88 2.71 6.36
CA ILE A 52 -4.36 2.24 5.04
C ILE A 52 -4.87 0.81 5.15
N HIS A 53 -4.16 -0.07 5.88
CA HIS A 53 -4.64 -1.43 6.13
C HIS A 53 -6.00 -1.43 6.83
N SER A 54 -6.16 -0.64 7.89
CA SER A 54 -7.42 -0.56 8.64
C SER A 54 -8.58 -0.03 7.77
N GLU A 55 -8.31 0.98 6.94
CA GLU A 55 -9.29 1.51 5.99
C GLU A 55 -9.66 0.46 4.93
N PHE A 56 -8.68 -0.26 4.41
CA PHE A 56 -8.91 -1.34 3.44
C PHE A 56 -9.83 -2.43 4.01
N ILE A 57 -9.60 -2.87 5.25
CA ILE A 57 -10.50 -3.81 5.93
C ILE A 57 -11.90 -3.20 6.12
N SER A 58 -11.98 -1.93 6.53
CA SER A 58 -13.26 -1.25 6.68
C SER A 58 -14.05 -1.20 5.37
N ILE A 59 -13.38 -0.99 4.22
CA ILE A 59 -14.02 -0.98 2.91
C ILE A 59 -14.56 -2.37 2.58
N LEU A 60 -13.77 -3.43 2.81
CA LEU A 60 -14.23 -4.81 2.60
C LEU A 60 -15.41 -5.18 3.50
N GLU A 61 -15.42 -4.71 4.75
CA GLU A 61 -16.52 -4.92 5.69
C GLU A 61 -17.78 -4.11 5.31
N ASP A 62 -17.61 -2.85 4.86
CA ASP A 62 -18.72 -1.97 4.48
C ASP A 62 -19.41 -2.44 3.19
N GLU A 63 -18.68 -3.03 2.24
CA GLU A 63 -19.26 -3.66 1.04
C GLU A 63 -20.19 -4.84 1.38
N MET A 64 -20.06 -5.46 2.55
CA MET A 64 -20.99 -6.51 3.00
C MET A 64 -22.36 -5.98 3.46
N ASP A 65 -22.46 -4.70 3.86
CA ASP A 65 -23.70 -4.17 4.44
C ASP A 65 -24.70 -3.68 3.35
N GLU A 66 -24.33 -3.74 2.07
CA GLU A 66 -25.19 -3.34 0.94
C GLU A 66 -26.03 -4.51 0.42
N GLU A 67 -27.33 -4.53 0.77
CA GLU A 67 -28.34 -5.61 0.54
C GLU A 67 -28.51 -6.18 -0.89
N ASP A 68 -27.74 -5.78 -1.91
CA ASP A 68 -27.98 -6.09 -3.33
C ASP A 68 -26.76 -6.65 -4.13
N GLU A 69 -25.57 -6.84 -3.54
CA GLU A 69 -24.37 -7.38 -4.24
C GLU A 69 -23.89 -8.73 -3.66
N GLU A 70 -23.10 -9.49 -4.43
CA GLU A 70 -22.51 -10.77 -4.00
C GLU A 70 -21.51 -10.51 -2.86
N GLU A 71 -22.00 -10.48 -1.61
CA GLU A 71 -21.20 -10.23 -0.42
C GLU A 71 -20.05 -11.24 -0.30
N LEU A 72 -18.82 -10.74 -0.09
CA LEU A 72 -17.69 -11.59 0.25
C LEU A 72 -17.92 -12.22 1.62
N PRO A 73 -17.76 -13.54 1.79
CA PRO A 73 -17.86 -14.17 3.11
C PRO A 73 -16.86 -13.57 4.10
N GLN A 74 -17.25 -13.42 5.36
CA GLN A 74 -16.42 -12.82 6.42
C GLN A 74 -15.06 -13.53 6.54
N GLU A 75 -15.03 -14.85 6.34
CA GLU A 75 -13.83 -15.66 6.36
C GLU A 75 -12.86 -15.28 5.25
N MET A 76 -13.36 -14.93 4.06
CA MET A 76 -12.54 -14.43 2.95
C MET A 76 -11.93 -13.08 3.30
N ILE A 77 -12.71 -12.18 3.92
CA ILE A 77 -12.21 -10.88 4.39
C ILE A 77 -11.12 -11.08 5.44
N ASP A 78 -11.31 -12.02 6.37
CA ASP A 78 -10.30 -12.37 7.38
C ASP A 78 -9.02 -12.92 6.75
N ILE A 79 -9.12 -13.71 5.67
CA ILE A 79 -7.96 -14.23 4.91
C ILE A 79 -7.27 -13.07 4.17
N LEU A 80 -8.02 -12.26 3.42
CA LEU A 80 -7.50 -11.09 2.71
C LEU A 80 -6.83 -10.10 3.66
N GLY A 81 -7.41 -9.88 4.84
CA GLY A 81 -6.86 -8.95 5.81
C GLY A 81 -5.59 -9.43 6.50
N LYS A 82 -5.38 -10.75 6.60
CA LYS A 82 -4.08 -11.33 7.02
C LYS A 82 -3.06 -11.29 5.89
N THR A 83 -3.51 -11.47 4.65
CA THR A 83 -2.66 -11.50 3.46
C THR A 83 -2.13 -10.11 3.12
N ILE A 84 -3.01 -9.12 3.01
CA ILE A 84 -2.69 -7.71 2.78
C ILE A 84 -2.33 -7.09 4.12
N SER A 85 -1.21 -7.53 4.69
CA SER A 85 -0.74 -7.01 5.98
C SER A 85 -0.27 -5.56 5.88
N ALA A 86 -0.23 -4.85 7.01
CA ALA A 86 0.35 -3.51 7.05
C ALA A 86 1.83 -3.49 6.59
N ASP A 87 2.59 -4.58 6.82
CA ASP A 87 3.96 -4.71 6.31
C ASP A 87 3.99 -4.83 4.78
N PHE A 88 3.05 -5.57 4.17
CA PHE A 88 2.90 -5.66 2.72
C PHE A 88 2.62 -4.27 2.12
N ILE A 89 1.66 -3.52 2.69
CA ILE A 89 1.32 -2.17 2.22
C ILE A 89 2.53 -1.22 2.36
N ARG A 90 3.28 -1.31 3.47
CA ARG A 90 4.51 -0.54 3.65
C ARG A 90 5.52 -0.84 2.55
N ASP A 91 5.76 -2.11 2.26
CA ASP A 91 6.77 -2.53 1.30
C ASP A 91 6.39 -2.12 -0.14
N VAL A 92 5.09 -2.25 -0.49
CA VAL A 92 4.53 -1.70 -1.75
C VAL A 92 4.73 -0.19 -1.82
N MET A 93 4.38 0.56 -0.78
CA MET A 93 4.58 2.02 -0.76
C MET A 93 6.06 2.39 -0.90
N HIS A 94 6.97 1.72 -0.18
CA HIS A 94 8.40 1.99 -0.22
C HIS A 94 8.99 1.74 -1.61
N LYS A 95 8.64 0.62 -2.23
CA LYS A 95 9.03 0.28 -3.60
C LYS A 95 8.56 1.37 -4.57
N ASN A 96 7.28 1.73 -4.52
CA ASN A 96 6.71 2.76 -5.39
C ASN A 96 7.28 4.16 -5.18
N ILE A 97 7.63 4.51 -3.94
CA ILE A 97 8.35 5.75 -3.65
C ILE A 97 9.72 5.72 -4.32
N ASP A 98 10.48 4.64 -4.16
CA ASP A 98 11.79 4.53 -4.80
C ASP A 98 11.68 4.64 -6.33
N LEU A 99 10.68 4.00 -6.95
CA LEU A 99 10.41 4.11 -8.39
C LEU A 99 10.03 5.54 -8.81
N ALA A 100 9.19 6.23 -8.05
CA ALA A 100 8.82 7.62 -8.31
C ALA A 100 10.04 8.56 -8.21
N TYR A 101 10.93 8.32 -7.25
CA TYR A 101 12.17 9.08 -7.10
C TYR A 101 13.19 8.78 -8.19
N GLU A 102 13.34 7.53 -8.62
CA GLU A 102 14.15 7.17 -9.80
C GLU A 102 13.65 7.88 -11.07
N TYR A 103 12.33 8.01 -11.24
CA TYR A 103 11.75 8.81 -12.32
C TYR A 103 12.10 10.29 -12.17
N ILE A 104 11.93 10.89 -10.98
CA ILE A 104 12.28 12.30 -10.72
C ILE A 104 13.77 12.57 -10.97
N ASP A 105 14.66 11.70 -10.52
CA ASP A 105 16.11 11.83 -10.72
C ASP A 105 16.53 11.52 -12.15
N GLY A 106 15.63 10.90 -12.91
CA GLY A 106 15.79 10.57 -14.32
C GLY A 106 16.62 9.33 -14.59
N ASP A 107 16.70 8.44 -13.60
CA ASP A 107 17.18 7.08 -13.76
C ASP A 107 16.15 6.21 -14.50
N ARG A 108 14.88 6.63 -14.53
CA ARG A 108 13.80 6.05 -15.34
C ARG A 108 13.10 7.12 -16.20
N ASP A 109 12.59 6.67 -17.35
CA ASP A 109 11.87 7.52 -18.31
C ASP A 109 10.36 7.53 -18.08
N GLU A 110 9.82 6.54 -17.38
CA GLU A 110 8.39 6.34 -17.14
C GLU A 110 8.11 6.29 -15.64
N LEU A 111 7.03 6.95 -15.21
CA LEU A 111 6.48 6.83 -13.87
C LEU A 111 5.57 5.60 -13.83
N ILE A 112 5.96 4.63 -13.00
CA ILE A 112 5.32 3.33 -12.91
C ILE A 112 4.94 3.05 -11.47
N PHE A 113 3.75 2.48 -11.29
CA PHE A 113 3.29 1.92 -10.04
C PHE A 113 3.34 0.39 -10.12
N GLU A 114 3.99 -0.26 -9.16
CA GLU A 114 4.23 -1.70 -9.14
C GLU A 114 3.67 -2.31 -7.86
N ILE A 115 2.85 -3.35 -8.01
CA ILE A 115 2.38 -4.20 -6.91
C ILE A 115 3.07 -5.55 -7.06
N ASP A 116 3.73 -6.00 -6.00
CA ASP A 116 4.34 -7.32 -5.95
C ASP A 116 3.28 -8.36 -5.61
N VAL A 117 2.68 -8.97 -6.64
CA VAL A 117 1.58 -9.92 -6.46
C VAL A 117 2.10 -11.29 -6.00
N ASP A 118 3.36 -11.64 -6.29
CA ASP A 118 3.95 -12.93 -5.90
C ASP A 118 3.92 -13.12 -4.36
N ASP A 119 4.24 -12.07 -3.60
CA ASP A 119 4.19 -12.08 -2.14
C ASP A 119 2.73 -12.13 -1.63
N PHE A 120 1.79 -11.50 -2.33
CA PHE A 120 0.36 -11.56 -2.00
C PHE A 120 -0.19 -12.98 -2.24
N GLU A 121 0.04 -13.54 -3.43
CA GLU A 121 -0.34 -14.89 -3.84
C GLU A 121 0.18 -15.93 -2.85
N SER A 122 1.48 -15.91 -2.55
CA SER A 122 2.10 -16.88 -1.63
C SER A 122 1.52 -16.81 -0.21
N ASN A 123 1.19 -15.60 0.27
CA ASN A 123 0.60 -15.44 1.59
C ASN A 123 -0.89 -15.82 1.59
N PHE A 124 -1.60 -15.54 0.49
CA PHE A 124 -3.01 -15.88 0.33
C PHE A 124 -3.18 -17.40 0.30
N GLU A 125 -2.43 -18.11 -0.55
CA GLU A 125 -2.44 -19.57 -0.63
C GLU A 125 -2.21 -20.18 0.75
N LEU A 126 -1.21 -19.69 1.47
CA LEU A 126 -0.85 -20.21 2.79
C LEU A 126 -1.90 -19.93 3.88
N GLU A 127 -2.57 -18.77 3.87
CA GLU A 127 -3.65 -18.49 4.82
C GLU A 127 -4.95 -19.20 4.43
N PHE A 128 -5.23 -19.34 3.14
CA PHE A 128 -6.38 -20.05 2.61
C PHE A 128 -6.26 -21.56 2.87
N GLU A 129 -5.10 -22.18 2.60
CA GLU A 129 -4.83 -23.58 2.90
C GLU A 129 -5.03 -23.87 4.40
N LYS A 130 -4.48 -23.02 5.26
CA LYS A 130 -4.68 -23.14 6.71
C LYS A 130 -6.15 -23.06 7.09
N TYR A 131 -6.93 -22.19 6.45
CA TYR A 131 -8.36 -22.13 6.67
C TYR A 131 -9.00 -23.47 6.27
N LEU A 132 -8.80 -23.92 5.03
CA LEU A 132 -9.37 -25.16 4.51
C LEU A 132 -9.05 -26.38 5.38
N LEU A 133 -7.79 -26.52 5.83
CA LEU A 133 -7.36 -27.62 6.69
C LEU A 133 -8.04 -27.61 8.08
N ASN A 134 -8.46 -26.46 8.58
CA ASN A 134 -9.12 -26.32 9.88
C ASN A 134 -10.66 -26.20 9.80
N SER A 135 -11.22 -26.05 8.60
CA SER A 135 -12.64 -25.88 8.36
C SER A 135 -13.34 -27.20 8.02
N SER A 136 -14.63 -27.26 8.39
CA SER A 136 -15.57 -28.27 7.91
C SER A 136 -15.85 -28.08 6.42
N MET A 137 -16.34 -29.12 5.75
CA MET A 137 -16.76 -29.00 4.36
C MET A 137 -17.93 -28.06 4.20
N THR A 138 -18.84 -28.00 5.18
CA THR A 138 -19.93 -27.00 5.20
C THR A 138 -19.36 -25.58 5.11
N GLU A 139 -18.42 -25.23 6.00
CA GLU A 139 -17.78 -23.90 6.00
C GLU A 139 -17.04 -23.62 4.68
N ILE A 140 -16.36 -24.62 4.10
CA ILE A 140 -15.65 -24.47 2.82
C ILE A 140 -16.61 -24.18 1.67
N THR A 141 -17.75 -24.89 1.59
CA THR A 141 -18.74 -24.66 0.54
C THR A 141 -19.49 -23.34 0.68
N GLU A 142 -19.61 -22.81 1.90
CA GLU A 142 -20.17 -21.47 2.15
C GLU A 142 -19.22 -20.35 1.69
N LEU A 143 -17.92 -20.63 1.58
CA LEU A 143 -16.90 -19.64 1.21
C LEU A 143 -16.84 -19.33 -0.30
N LEU A 144 -17.39 -20.19 -1.16
CA LEU A 144 -17.26 -20.05 -2.60
C LEU A 144 -18.29 -19.05 -3.18
N PRO A 145 -17.84 -17.97 -3.85
CA PRO A 145 -18.76 -16.99 -4.46
C PRO A 145 -19.51 -17.64 -5.64
N GLY A 146 -20.80 -17.28 -5.81
CA GLY A 146 -21.60 -17.78 -6.93
C GLY A 146 -22.47 -19.00 -6.64
N ASN A 147 -22.77 -19.31 -5.38
CA ASN A 147 -23.73 -20.37 -5.00
C ASN A 147 -25.19 -20.15 -5.48
N GLY A 148 -25.45 -19.19 -6.38
CA GLY A 148 -26.72 -19.02 -7.09
C GLY A 148 -27.21 -20.23 -7.91
N GLY A 149 -26.47 -21.34 -7.93
CA GLY A 149 -26.90 -22.67 -8.38
C GLY A 149 -26.67 -23.82 -7.38
N MET A 150 -25.97 -23.60 -6.26
CA MET A 150 -25.56 -24.62 -5.28
C MET A 150 -26.19 -24.43 -3.89
N GLU A 151 -27.18 -23.53 -3.76
CA GLU A 151 -27.98 -23.29 -2.54
C GLU A 151 -28.67 -24.56 -1.96
N ASP A 152 -28.70 -25.67 -2.70
CA ASP A 152 -29.28 -26.96 -2.31
C ASP A 152 -28.24 -28.12 -2.21
N LEU A 153 -26.93 -27.85 -2.10
CA LEU A 153 -25.91 -28.92 -1.90
C LEU A 153 -25.94 -29.59 -0.51
N GLU A 154 -26.99 -29.35 0.29
CA GLU A 154 -27.31 -30.22 1.42
C GLU A 154 -27.49 -31.68 0.98
N GLU A 155 -27.73 -31.96 -0.31
CA GLU A 155 -27.74 -33.32 -0.87
C GLU A 155 -26.82 -33.34 -2.11
N LEU A 156 -25.62 -33.93 -1.95
CA LEU A 156 -24.66 -34.06 -3.05
C LEU A 156 -25.12 -35.12 -4.06
N HIS A 157 -25.78 -36.17 -3.58
CA HIS A 157 -26.37 -37.21 -4.42
C HIS A 157 -27.44 -38.02 -3.67
N GLU A 158 -28.49 -38.47 -4.36
CA GLU A 158 -29.49 -39.39 -3.81
C GLU A 158 -29.65 -40.65 -4.69
N TYR A 159 -29.29 -41.81 -4.15
CA TYR A 159 -29.52 -43.10 -4.79
C TYR A 159 -30.68 -43.86 -4.14
N ASN A 160 -31.84 -43.90 -4.81
CA ASN A 160 -33.03 -44.64 -4.36
C ASN A 160 -33.44 -44.39 -2.88
N GLY A 161 -33.28 -43.16 -2.39
CA GLY A 161 -33.58 -42.78 -1.00
C GLY A 161 -32.40 -42.85 -0.03
N VAL A 162 -31.21 -43.22 -0.49
CA VAL A 162 -29.96 -43.10 0.28
C VAL A 162 -29.25 -41.83 -0.16
N VAL A 163 -29.19 -40.87 0.75
CA VAL A 163 -28.63 -39.54 0.51
C VAL A 163 -27.16 -39.52 0.93
N TYR A 164 -26.30 -38.98 0.08
CA TYR A 164 -24.94 -38.56 0.40
C TYR A 164 -24.89 -37.03 0.47
N ASN A 165 -24.35 -36.48 1.56
CA ASN A 165 -24.34 -35.05 1.78
C ASN A 165 -23.12 -34.53 2.52
N ILE A 166 -22.93 -33.21 2.49
CA ILE A 166 -21.82 -32.51 3.16
C ILE A 166 -21.76 -32.83 4.66
N SER A 167 -22.92 -32.93 5.33
CA SER A 167 -22.96 -33.26 6.76
C SER A 167 -22.39 -34.64 7.10
N MET A 168 -22.46 -35.61 6.16
CA MET A 168 -21.79 -36.91 6.31
C MET A 168 -20.27 -36.74 6.22
N ILE A 169 -19.78 -35.89 5.32
CA ILE A 169 -18.35 -35.61 5.18
C ILE A 169 -17.81 -34.97 6.47
N ASP A 170 -18.53 -34.00 7.02
CA ASP A 170 -18.16 -33.36 8.27
C ASP A 170 -18.09 -34.37 9.42
N ARG A 171 -19.09 -35.25 9.56
CA ARG A 171 -19.06 -36.37 10.52
C ARG A 171 -17.85 -37.28 10.28
N MET A 172 -17.51 -37.58 9.03
CA MET A 172 -16.34 -38.40 8.71
C MET A 172 -15.03 -37.75 9.17
N LEU A 173 -14.92 -36.42 9.14
CA LEU A 173 -13.72 -35.68 9.54
C LEU A 173 -13.56 -35.51 11.07
N GLU A 174 -14.62 -35.73 11.86
CA GLU A 174 -14.59 -35.52 13.32
C GLU A 174 -13.66 -36.50 14.05
N SER A 175 -13.75 -37.80 13.71
CA SER A 175 -13.00 -38.86 14.39
C SER A 175 -13.02 -40.19 13.65
N GLU A 176 -12.07 -41.08 13.99
CA GLU A 176 -12.04 -42.46 13.50
C GLU A 176 -13.33 -43.24 13.82
N GLU A 177 -13.97 -42.99 14.97
CA GLU A 177 -15.23 -43.65 15.34
C GLU A 177 -16.39 -43.17 14.45
N SER A 178 -16.52 -41.84 14.28
CA SER A 178 -17.52 -41.22 13.42
C SER A 178 -17.35 -41.65 11.95
N TYR A 179 -16.11 -41.69 11.45
CA TYR A 179 -15.78 -42.19 10.11
C TYR A 179 -16.29 -43.62 9.89
N ASN A 180 -15.91 -44.56 10.77
CA ASN A 180 -16.32 -45.96 10.63
C ASN A 180 -17.86 -46.10 10.73
N GLU A 181 -18.51 -45.30 11.58
CA GLU A 181 -19.97 -45.29 11.69
C GLU A 181 -20.63 -44.83 10.39
N VAL A 182 -20.16 -43.74 9.77
CA VAL A 182 -20.70 -43.23 8.50
C VAL A 182 -20.45 -44.23 7.35
N VAL A 183 -19.26 -44.82 7.26
CA VAL A 183 -18.93 -45.83 6.25
C VAL A 183 -19.86 -47.05 6.37
N ASP A 184 -20.01 -47.59 7.59
CA ASP A 184 -20.87 -48.75 7.85
C ASP A 184 -22.36 -48.41 7.59
N GLU A 185 -22.82 -47.23 8.01
CA GLU A 185 -24.19 -46.72 7.81
C GLU A 185 -24.51 -46.63 6.30
N TYR A 186 -23.70 -45.89 5.54
CA TYR A 186 -23.93 -45.65 4.12
C TYR A 186 -23.83 -46.93 3.28
N ARG A 187 -22.81 -47.77 3.51
CA ARG A 187 -22.66 -49.05 2.79
C ARG A 187 -23.80 -50.01 3.12
N SER A 188 -24.21 -50.10 4.39
CA SER A 188 -25.34 -50.95 4.80
C SER A 188 -26.65 -50.53 4.14
N ASP A 189 -26.91 -49.23 4.07
CA ASP A 189 -28.12 -48.68 3.46
C ASP A 189 -28.16 -48.94 1.94
N LEU A 190 -27.02 -48.77 1.24
CA LEU A 190 -26.90 -49.16 -0.16
C LEU A 190 -27.08 -50.68 -0.34
N ALA A 191 -26.41 -51.50 0.46
CA ALA A 191 -26.49 -52.97 0.38
C ALA A 191 -27.93 -53.48 0.58
N ALA A 192 -28.74 -52.80 1.38
CA ALA A 192 -30.15 -53.13 1.57
C ALA A 192 -31.00 -52.93 0.30
N ILE A 193 -30.57 -52.04 -0.60
CA ILE A 193 -31.26 -51.71 -1.85
C ILE A 193 -30.71 -52.52 -3.03
N VAL A 194 -29.40 -52.52 -3.22
CA VAL A 194 -28.75 -53.09 -4.41
C VAL A 194 -28.07 -54.44 -4.19
N GLY A 195 -27.91 -54.85 -2.94
CA GLY A 195 -27.13 -56.04 -2.56
C GLY A 195 -25.64 -55.74 -2.45
N GLU A 196 -24.96 -56.42 -1.53
CA GLU A 196 -23.55 -56.22 -1.19
C GLU A 196 -22.63 -56.26 -2.42
N GLU A 197 -22.90 -57.14 -3.38
CA GLU A 197 -22.06 -57.32 -4.56
C GLU A 197 -22.08 -56.14 -5.55
N ASN A 198 -23.02 -55.18 -5.39
CA ASN A 198 -23.18 -54.04 -6.30
C ASN A 198 -22.96 -52.69 -5.59
N VAL A 199 -22.60 -52.67 -4.30
CA VAL A 199 -22.41 -51.41 -3.54
C VAL A 199 -21.29 -50.57 -4.16
N ASP A 200 -20.14 -51.19 -4.45
CA ASP A 200 -18.99 -50.49 -5.02
C ASP A 200 -19.30 -49.95 -6.44
N ASP A 201 -20.10 -50.66 -7.23
CA ASP A 201 -20.55 -50.20 -8.56
C ASP A 201 -21.42 -48.94 -8.45
N VAL A 202 -22.30 -48.87 -7.44
CA VAL A 202 -23.15 -47.68 -7.19
C VAL A 202 -22.33 -46.51 -6.67
N ILE A 203 -21.38 -46.75 -5.76
CA ILE A 203 -20.48 -45.68 -5.28
C ILE A 203 -19.69 -45.08 -6.45
N GLN A 204 -19.16 -45.93 -7.36
CA GLN A 204 -18.46 -45.45 -8.55
C GLN A 204 -19.39 -44.67 -9.49
N GLU A 205 -20.62 -45.15 -9.70
CA GLU A 205 -21.63 -44.43 -10.49
C GLU A 205 -21.92 -43.04 -9.91
N ASN A 206 -22.02 -42.91 -8.58
CA ASN A 206 -22.23 -41.63 -7.91
C ASN A 206 -21.02 -40.69 -8.06
N ILE A 207 -19.79 -41.21 -7.96
CA ILE A 207 -18.57 -40.42 -8.19
C ILE A 207 -18.54 -39.89 -9.62
N ASP A 208 -18.82 -40.75 -10.60
CA ASP A 208 -18.86 -40.37 -12.01
C ASP A 208 -19.96 -39.33 -12.27
N GLU A 209 -21.14 -39.45 -11.64
CA GLU A 209 -22.23 -38.49 -11.76
C GLU A 209 -21.90 -37.12 -11.15
N ILE A 210 -21.28 -37.07 -9.96
CA ILE A 210 -20.82 -35.81 -9.35
C ILE A 210 -19.78 -35.13 -10.25
N ARG A 211 -18.83 -35.90 -10.81
CA ARG A 211 -17.84 -35.37 -11.77
C ARG A 211 -18.54 -34.82 -13.01
N ASP A 212 -19.43 -35.59 -13.64
CA ASP A 212 -20.15 -35.19 -14.85
C ASP A 212 -21.07 -33.97 -14.62
N GLU A 213 -21.71 -33.86 -13.46
CA GLU A 213 -22.60 -32.74 -13.11
C GLU A 213 -21.81 -31.45 -12.95
N VAL A 214 -20.74 -31.48 -12.16
CA VAL A 214 -19.91 -30.30 -11.95
C VAL A 214 -19.17 -29.92 -13.24
N GLU A 215 -18.54 -30.87 -13.96
CA GLU A 215 -17.91 -30.57 -15.26
C GLU A 215 -18.93 -30.05 -16.31
N GLY A 216 -20.18 -30.53 -16.26
CA GLY A 216 -21.23 -30.18 -17.21
C GLY A 216 -21.78 -28.76 -17.06
N ASP A 217 -21.71 -28.19 -15.85
CA ASP A 217 -22.19 -26.84 -15.55
C ASP A 217 -21.12 -25.76 -15.72
N PHE A 218 -19.84 -26.13 -15.83
CA PHE A 218 -18.73 -25.20 -16.02
C PHE A 218 -18.27 -25.12 -17.49
N ASP A 219 -18.63 -24.03 -18.18
CA ASP A 219 -18.15 -23.68 -19.53
C ASP A 219 -16.86 -22.82 -19.49
N GLY A 220 -15.93 -23.16 -18.58
CA GLY A 220 -14.76 -22.36 -18.26
C GLY A 220 -13.53 -22.55 -19.15
N ASP A 221 -12.51 -21.73 -18.96
CA ASP A 221 -11.19 -21.93 -19.58
C ASP A 221 -10.33 -22.99 -18.86
N ALA A 222 -9.07 -23.16 -19.28
CA ALA A 222 -8.21 -24.21 -18.74
C ALA A 222 -7.77 -23.97 -17.28
N GLU A 223 -7.75 -22.71 -16.82
CA GLU A 223 -7.42 -22.37 -15.43
C GLU A 223 -8.63 -22.60 -14.53
N GLU A 224 -9.82 -22.25 -15.02
CA GLU A 224 -11.09 -22.60 -14.36
C GLU A 224 -11.30 -24.12 -14.29
N GLU A 225 -10.90 -24.89 -15.32
CA GLU A 225 -10.97 -26.36 -15.33
C GLU A 225 -10.11 -27.00 -14.22
N ALA A 226 -8.92 -26.46 -13.93
CA ALA A 226 -8.04 -26.98 -12.87
C ALA A 226 -8.65 -26.76 -11.48
N PHE A 227 -9.18 -25.55 -11.24
CA PHE A 227 -9.90 -25.22 -10.02
C PHE A 227 -11.12 -26.14 -9.81
N VAL A 228 -11.95 -26.31 -10.84
CA VAL A 228 -13.15 -27.16 -10.77
C VAL A 228 -12.78 -28.61 -10.47
N ASN A 229 -11.76 -29.16 -11.12
CA ASN A 229 -11.30 -30.52 -10.86
C ASN A 229 -10.83 -30.71 -9.42
N ALA A 230 -10.05 -29.77 -8.88
CA ALA A 230 -9.58 -29.84 -7.50
C ALA A 230 -10.74 -29.77 -6.48
N TYR A 231 -11.76 -28.94 -6.76
CA TYR A 231 -12.98 -28.91 -5.97
C TYR A 231 -13.72 -30.25 -5.99
N VAL A 232 -13.93 -30.81 -7.18
CA VAL A 232 -14.62 -32.10 -7.36
C VAL A 232 -13.87 -33.23 -6.67
N ASP A 233 -12.55 -33.30 -6.83
CA ASP A 233 -11.70 -34.31 -6.18
C ASP A 233 -11.85 -34.26 -4.66
N MET A 234 -11.85 -33.06 -4.07
CA MET A 234 -12.14 -32.86 -2.64
C MET A 234 -13.53 -33.38 -2.25
N MET A 235 -14.57 -33.17 -3.07
CA MET A 235 -15.95 -33.59 -2.80
C MET A 235 -16.18 -35.11 -2.92
N VAL A 236 -15.48 -35.78 -3.84
CA VAL A 236 -15.64 -37.23 -4.08
C VAL A 236 -14.70 -38.10 -3.24
N THR A 237 -13.65 -37.52 -2.64
CA THR A 237 -12.70 -38.24 -1.76
C THR A 237 -13.37 -39.10 -0.68
N PRO A 238 -14.41 -38.64 0.03
CA PRO A 238 -15.06 -39.47 1.04
C PRO A 238 -15.80 -40.67 0.43
N LEU A 239 -16.41 -40.53 -0.75
CA LEU A 239 -17.02 -41.65 -1.48
C LEU A 239 -15.97 -42.64 -1.97
N GLU A 240 -14.84 -42.17 -2.51
CA GLU A 240 -13.72 -43.03 -2.91
C GLU A 240 -13.20 -43.83 -1.71
N SER A 241 -13.06 -43.19 -0.56
CA SER A 241 -12.66 -43.84 0.69
C SER A 241 -13.64 -44.91 1.16
N ILE A 242 -14.96 -44.64 1.05
CA ILE A 242 -16.02 -45.61 1.36
C ILE A 242 -16.00 -46.79 0.39
N GLY A 243 -15.78 -46.54 -0.91
CA GLY A 243 -15.71 -47.56 -1.95
C GLY A 243 -14.49 -48.46 -1.84
N ASN A 244 -13.33 -47.89 -1.49
CA ASN A 244 -12.08 -48.61 -1.32
C ASN A 244 -11.93 -49.28 0.06
N GLU A 245 -12.84 -48.99 0.99
CA GLU A 245 -12.77 -49.40 2.40
C GLU A 245 -11.45 -48.93 3.06
N ASP A 246 -11.05 -47.70 2.77
CA ASP A 246 -9.83 -47.11 3.29
C ASP A 246 -9.92 -46.91 4.83
N SER A 247 -8.77 -46.97 5.49
CA SER A 247 -8.70 -46.62 6.92
C SER A 247 -8.83 -45.11 7.11
N TYR A 248 -9.33 -44.68 8.26
CA TYR A 248 -9.47 -43.26 8.61
C TYR A 248 -8.21 -42.41 8.37
N SER A 249 -7.01 -42.95 8.64
CA SER A 249 -5.76 -42.21 8.37
C SER A 249 -5.51 -41.98 6.89
N VAL A 250 -5.85 -42.95 6.02
CA VAL A 250 -5.71 -42.81 4.56
C VAL A 250 -6.74 -41.81 4.03
N PHE A 251 -7.97 -41.88 4.53
CA PHE A 251 -9.01 -40.89 4.24
C PHE A 251 -8.55 -39.46 4.58
N LEU A 252 -8.05 -39.25 5.80
CA LEU A 252 -7.57 -37.95 6.24
C LEU A 252 -6.41 -37.46 5.39
N ASP A 253 -5.40 -38.29 5.15
CA ASP A 253 -4.24 -37.91 4.33
C ASP A 253 -4.69 -37.47 2.92
N ASN A 254 -5.59 -38.23 2.28
CA ASN A 254 -6.14 -37.88 0.97
C ASN A 254 -6.96 -36.58 1.00
N MET A 255 -7.75 -36.36 2.07
CA MET A 255 -8.56 -35.15 2.19
C MET A 255 -7.70 -33.91 2.42
N GLU A 256 -6.63 -34.02 3.23
CA GLU A 256 -5.67 -32.93 3.44
C GLU A 256 -4.92 -32.60 2.14
N ASP A 257 -4.48 -33.63 1.39
CA ASP A 257 -3.84 -33.46 0.08
C ASP A 257 -4.77 -32.73 -0.91
N ASN A 258 -6.04 -33.16 -1.02
CA ASN A 258 -7.00 -32.54 -1.94
C ASN A 258 -7.43 -31.13 -1.50
N LYS A 259 -7.49 -30.84 -0.19
CA LYS A 259 -7.69 -29.47 0.31
C LYS A 259 -6.51 -28.56 -0.04
N SER A 260 -5.28 -29.07 0.02
CA SER A 260 -4.08 -28.33 -0.37
C SER A 260 -4.07 -28.05 -1.87
N GLU A 261 -4.40 -29.05 -2.70
CA GLU A 261 -4.51 -28.89 -4.16
C GLU A 261 -5.62 -27.88 -4.52
N PHE A 262 -6.80 -28.01 -3.92
CA PHE A 262 -7.89 -27.03 -4.07
C PHE A 262 -7.47 -25.62 -3.66
N SER A 263 -6.69 -25.47 -2.58
CA SER A 263 -6.16 -24.18 -2.16
C SER A 263 -5.28 -23.52 -3.22
N SER A 264 -4.37 -24.30 -3.80
CA SER A 264 -3.43 -23.84 -4.82
C SER A 264 -4.16 -23.44 -6.10
N GLU A 265 -5.06 -24.29 -6.60
CA GLU A 265 -5.81 -24.01 -7.83
C GLU A 265 -6.82 -22.87 -7.66
N PHE A 266 -7.51 -22.78 -6.50
CA PHE A 266 -8.34 -21.62 -6.19
C PHE A 266 -7.52 -20.33 -6.13
N THR A 267 -6.34 -20.36 -5.51
CA THR A 267 -5.46 -19.19 -5.45
C THR A 267 -5.01 -18.78 -6.85
N ASN A 268 -4.58 -19.72 -7.68
CA ASN A 268 -4.19 -19.44 -9.06
C ASN A 268 -5.33 -18.79 -9.85
N ALA A 269 -6.54 -19.34 -9.75
CA ALA A 269 -7.72 -18.78 -10.43
C ALA A 269 -8.07 -17.37 -9.89
N PHE A 270 -8.10 -17.21 -8.58
CA PHE A 270 -8.41 -15.93 -7.91
C PHE A 270 -7.39 -14.84 -8.25
N ILE A 271 -6.09 -15.15 -8.16
CA ILE A 271 -5.01 -14.22 -8.52
C ILE A 271 -4.97 -13.97 -10.03
N GLY A 272 -5.23 -15.00 -10.85
CA GLY A 272 -5.37 -14.87 -12.30
C GLY A 272 -6.41 -13.81 -12.67
N GLN A 273 -7.59 -13.87 -12.05
CA GLN A 273 -8.64 -12.88 -12.24
C GLN A 273 -8.22 -11.48 -11.77
N ILE A 274 -7.63 -11.38 -10.58
CA ILE A 274 -7.12 -10.10 -10.06
C ILE A 274 -6.08 -9.49 -11.00
N THR A 275 -5.16 -10.29 -11.53
CA THR A 275 -4.07 -9.80 -12.39
C THR A 275 -4.52 -9.49 -13.82
N GLU A 276 -5.61 -10.09 -14.28
CA GLU A 276 -6.27 -9.71 -15.54
C GLU A 276 -6.90 -8.32 -15.43
N ASP A 277 -7.59 -8.03 -14.31
CA ASP A 277 -8.27 -6.75 -14.09
C ASP A 277 -7.33 -5.65 -13.57
N MET A 278 -6.31 -6.02 -12.80
CA MET A 278 -5.31 -5.12 -12.22
C MET A 278 -3.90 -5.60 -12.59
N PRO A 279 -3.27 -4.99 -13.61
CA PRO A 279 -1.92 -5.39 -13.98
C PRO A 279 -0.95 -5.11 -12.82
N THR A 280 0.02 -6.01 -12.63
CA THR A 280 1.07 -5.90 -11.60
C THR A 280 1.91 -4.61 -11.75
N GLU A 281 1.93 -4.05 -12.96
CA GLU A 281 2.63 -2.83 -13.31
C GLU A 281 1.67 -1.89 -14.04
N ILE A 282 1.42 -0.72 -13.45
CA ILE A 282 0.62 0.35 -14.04
C ILE A 282 1.56 1.47 -14.48
N ASN A 283 1.67 1.70 -15.78
CA ASN A 283 2.39 2.86 -16.29
C ASN A 283 1.53 4.11 -16.13
N LEU A 284 1.72 4.83 -15.03
CA LEU A 284 1.01 6.08 -14.74
C LEU A 284 1.25 7.14 -15.83
N THR A 285 2.37 7.07 -16.56
CA THR A 285 2.65 8.01 -17.67
C THR A 285 1.70 7.79 -18.84
N ASP A 286 1.34 6.54 -19.13
CA ASP A 286 0.42 6.19 -20.21
C ASP A 286 -1.05 6.49 -19.84
N GLU A 287 -1.37 6.45 -18.55
CA GLU A 287 -2.70 6.77 -18.01
C GLU A 287 -2.95 8.29 -17.89
N MET A 288 -1.90 9.10 -17.83
CA MET A 288 -1.99 10.56 -17.73
C MET A 288 -2.26 11.21 -19.10
N ASP A 289 -2.99 12.33 -19.11
CA ASP A 289 -3.18 13.10 -20.34
C ASP A 289 -1.89 13.86 -20.74
N GLU A 290 -1.81 14.27 -22.01
CA GLU A 290 -0.60 14.95 -22.54
C GLU A 290 -0.25 16.24 -21.77
N ASP A 291 -1.25 16.93 -21.21
CA ASP A 291 -1.05 18.17 -20.46
C ASP A 291 -0.45 17.86 -19.07
N ASP A 292 -0.93 16.81 -18.40
CA ASP A 292 -0.48 16.34 -17.09
C ASP A 292 0.92 15.73 -17.16
N VAL A 293 1.22 14.92 -18.18
CA VAL A 293 2.58 14.41 -18.44
C VAL A 293 3.55 15.59 -18.60
N GLY A 294 3.17 16.61 -19.38
CA GLY A 294 3.98 17.82 -19.54
C GLY A 294 4.24 18.56 -18.22
N LEU A 295 3.24 18.64 -17.33
CA LEU A 295 3.40 19.24 -16.00
C LEU A 295 4.34 18.43 -15.11
N VAL A 296 4.22 17.10 -15.12
CA VAL A 296 5.09 16.20 -14.35
C VAL A 296 6.53 16.26 -14.87
N GLU A 297 6.74 16.26 -16.18
CA GLU A 297 8.07 16.42 -16.79
C GLU A 297 8.68 17.78 -16.46
N ASP A 298 7.91 18.87 -16.51
CA ASP A 298 8.36 20.20 -16.12
C ASP A 298 8.73 20.25 -14.63
N ALA A 299 7.93 19.62 -13.76
CA ALA A 299 8.23 19.47 -12.35
C ALA A 299 9.52 18.68 -12.15
N ARG A 300 9.66 17.49 -12.76
CA ARG A 300 10.87 16.66 -12.76
C ARG A 300 12.10 17.47 -13.16
N ASN A 301 12.04 18.18 -14.29
CA ASN A 301 13.13 19.04 -14.77
C ASN A 301 13.50 20.14 -13.76
N LEU A 302 12.50 20.74 -13.11
CA LEU A 302 12.71 21.76 -12.07
C LEU A 302 13.33 21.15 -10.80
N LEU A 303 12.90 19.95 -10.40
CA LEU A 303 13.39 19.23 -9.23
C LEU A 303 14.83 18.74 -9.40
N GLN A 304 15.21 18.27 -10.58
CA GLN A 304 16.59 17.91 -10.90
C GLN A 304 17.55 19.12 -10.80
N LEU A 305 17.03 20.34 -10.99
CA LEU A 305 17.79 21.58 -10.81
C LEU A 305 17.85 22.06 -9.36
N SER A 306 17.25 21.35 -8.40
CA SER A 306 17.20 21.75 -6.99
C SER A 306 18.59 21.95 -6.37
N TRP A 307 19.53 21.03 -6.61
CA TRP A 307 20.91 21.17 -6.13
C TRP A 307 21.61 22.38 -6.76
N ILE A 308 21.33 22.67 -8.04
CA ILE A 308 21.83 23.87 -8.73
C ILE A 308 21.22 25.11 -8.10
N ALA A 309 19.93 25.09 -7.76
CA ALA A 309 19.25 26.19 -7.09
C ALA A 309 19.90 26.51 -5.74
N ILE A 310 20.28 25.49 -4.95
CA ILE A 310 21.02 25.67 -3.69
C ILE A 310 22.38 26.30 -3.96
N LEU A 311 23.14 25.76 -4.91
CA LEU A 311 24.47 26.28 -5.27
C LEU A 311 24.40 27.73 -5.78
N VAL A 312 23.45 28.05 -6.66
CA VAL A 312 23.18 29.39 -7.18
C VAL A 312 22.74 30.32 -6.06
N GLY A 313 21.91 29.85 -5.12
CA GLY A 313 21.48 30.59 -3.94
C GLY A 313 22.67 30.99 -3.06
N VAL A 314 23.52 30.01 -2.71
CA VAL A 314 24.74 30.24 -1.92
C VAL A 314 25.71 31.19 -2.62
N ILE A 315 25.99 30.98 -3.91
CA ILE A 315 26.84 31.87 -4.70
C ILE A 315 26.23 33.27 -4.77
N GLY A 316 24.92 33.39 -4.98
CA GLY A 316 24.19 34.65 -5.00
C GLY A 316 24.35 35.42 -3.68
N ILE A 317 24.18 34.75 -2.55
CA ILE A 317 24.41 35.33 -1.21
C ILE A 317 25.85 35.86 -1.07
N LEU A 318 26.85 35.08 -1.52
CA LEU A 318 28.25 35.50 -1.47
C LEU A 318 28.53 36.70 -2.39
N VAL A 319 28.00 36.68 -3.61
CA VAL A 319 28.14 37.76 -4.60
C VAL A 319 27.51 39.04 -4.08
N PHE A 320 26.27 38.99 -3.57
CA PHE A 320 25.59 40.17 -3.05
C PHE A 320 26.28 40.73 -1.80
N THR A 321 26.73 39.86 -0.89
CA THR A 321 27.57 40.27 0.25
C THR A 321 28.84 40.97 -0.23
N GLY A 322 29.53 40.42 -1.23
CA GLY A 322 30.73 41.02 -1.84
C GLY A 322 30.46 42.36 -2.52
N LEU A 323 29.32 42.50 -3.22
CA LEU A 323 28.90 43.75 -3.86
C LEU A 323 28.56 44.83 -2.82
N ILE A 324 27.91 44.46 -1.70
CA ILE A 324 27.68 45.39 -0.58
C ILE A 324 29.01 45.89 -0.03
N TRP A 325 30.00 45.00 0.12
CA TRP A 325 31.34 45.39 0.54
C TRP A 325 32.01 46.36 -0.46
N LEU A 326 31.96 46.05 -1.75
CA LEU A 326 32.55 46.89 -2.81
C LEU A 326 31.89 48.28 -2.85
N VAL A 327 30.56 48.36 -2.79
CA VAL A 327 29.80 49.62 -2.84
C VAL A 327 30.00 50.44 -1.57
N SER A 328 29.99 49.78 -0.41
CA SER A 328 30.09 50.45 0.89
C SER A 328 31.51 50.83 1.27
N GLY A 329 32.50 50.04 0.85
CA GLY A 329 33.90 50.09 1.29
C GLY A 329 34.08 49.76 2.77
N SER A 330 33.11 49.10 3.41
CA SER A 330 33.05 48.92 4.86
C SER A 330 32.64 47.49 5.24
N LEU A 331 33.53 46.80 5.96
CA LEU A 331 33.24 45.48 6.54
C LEU A 331 32.10 45.55 7.57
N ILE A 332 32.00 46.67 8.30
CA ILE A 332 30.93 46.90 9.28
C ILE A 332 29.57 46.91 8.58
N THR A 333 29.42 47.74 7.54
CA THR A 333 28.15 47.86 6.80
C THR A 333 27.76 46.55 6.16
N THR A 334 28.75 45.81 5.62
CA THR A 334 28.53 44.50 5.01
C THR A 334 28.02 43.48 6.03
N ALA A 335 28.70 43.35 7.18
CA ALA A 335 28.30 42.44 8.25
C ALA A 335 26.90 42.76 8.80
N TYR A 336 26.59 44.04 8.99
CA TYR A 336 25.25 44.47 9.42
C TYR A 336 24.17 44.18 8.37
N SER A 337 24.41 44.48 7.09
CA SER A 337 23.43 44.25 6.03
C SER A 337 23.18 42.76 5.81
N ALA A 338 24.22 41.93 5.77
CA ALA A 338 24.09 40.49 5.65
C ALA A 338 23.43 39.87 6.88
N GLY A 339 23.85 40.28 8.09
CA GLY A 339 23.23 39.83 9.34
C GLY A 339 21.76 40.23 9.47
N ALA A 340 21.39 41.46 9.09
CA ALA A 340 20.00 41.89 9.09
C ALA A 340 19.16 41.15 8.04
N ALA A 341 19.72 40.90 6.85
CA ALA A 341 19.03 40.14 5.81
C ALA A 341 18.78 38.68 6.25
N ALA A 342 19.80 38.02 6.81
CA ALA A 342 19.67 36.68 7.39
C ALA A 342 18.63 36.66 8.53
N LEU A 343 18.64 37.66 9.41
CA LEU A 343 17.65 37.77 10.50
C LEU A 343 16.23 37.81 9.96
N ILE A 344 15.96 38.69 8.99
CA ILE A 344 14.62 38.82 8.38
C ILE A 344 14.22 37.52 7.69
N SER A 345 15.12 36.90 6.93
CA SER A 345 14.85 35.64 6.24
C SER A 345 14.55 34.51 7.22
N GLY A 346 15.32 34.38 8.31
CA GLY A 346 15.07 33.37 9.33
C GLY A 346 13.73 33.58 10.04
N LEU A 347 13.33 34.83 10.28
CA LEU A 347 12.00 35.14 10.83
C LEU A 347 10.87 34.81 9.85
N ILE A 348 11.05 35.07 8.55
CA ILE A 348 10.10 34.66 7.51
C ILE A 348 9.99 33.13 7.48
N GLY A 349 11.11 32.41 7.55
CA GLY A 349 11.11 30.96 7.56
C GLY A 349 10.38 30.39 8.78
N ILE A 350 10.56 30.94 9.99
CA ILE A 350 9.76 30.55 11.17
C ILE A 350 8.28 30.87 11.01
N SER A 351 7.93 31.91 10.24
CA SER A 351 6.53 32.27 10.04
C SER A 351 5.73 31.18 9.30
N SER A 352 6.39 30.27 8.57
CA SER A 352 5.73 29.14 7.91
C SER A 352 5.02 28.22 8.90
N TYR A 353 5.54 28.08 10.12
CA TYR A 353 4.90 27.33 11.19
C TYR A 353 3.49 27.85 11.52
N PHE A 354 3.30 29.17 11.46
CA PHE A 354 1.98 29.78 11.70
C PHE A 354 1.05 29.71 10.49
N THR A 355 1.59 29.50 9.29
CA THR A 355 0.78 29.38 8.06
C THR A 355 0.49 27.94 7.67
N ALA A 356 1.17 26.95 8.27
CA ALA A 356 0.95 25.53 7.98
C ALA A 356 -0.52 25.11 8.15
N PRO A 357 -1.22 25.50 9.24
CA PRO A 357 -2.65 25.17 9.37
C PRO A 357 -3.50 25.76 8.24
N MET A 358 -3.16 26.96 7.75
CA MET A 358 -3.90 27.59 6.64
C MET A 358 -3.69 26.85 5.31
N VAL A 359 -2.52 26.25 5.11
CA VAL A 359 -2.23 25.43 3.92
C VAL A 359 -2.98 24.10 4.03
N LEU A 360 -2.96 23.46 5.20
CA LEU A 360 -3.70 22.23 5.48
C LEU A 360 -5.21 22.41 5.33
N ASP A 361 -5.77 23.47 5.89
CA ASP A 361 -7.18 23.82 5.71
C ASP A 361 -7.51 23.95 4.22
N ARG A 362 -6.60 24.51 3.42
CA ARG A 362 -6.82 24.65 1.97
C ARG A 362 -6.78 23.31 1.25
N PHE A 363 -5.81 22.45 1.57
CA PHE A 363 -5.74 21.09 1.01
C PHE A 363 -7.00 20.29 1.37
N ARG A 364 -7.42 20.33 2.64
CA ARG A 364 -8.64 19.67 3.10
C ARG A 364 -9.88 20.15 2.34
N ASN A 365 -9.99 21.46 2.11
CA ASN A 365 -11.12 22.01 1.33
C ASN A 365 -11.08 21.61 -0.16
N GLU A 366 -9.90 21.36 -0.73
CA GLU A 366 -9.76 20.96 -2.13
C GLU A 366 -10.01 19.46 -2.33
N LEU A 367 -9.59 18.62 -1.37
CA LEU A 367 -9.83 17.18 -1.38
C LEU A 367 -11.32 16.83 -1.18
N GLY A 368 -12.09 17.72 -0.53
CA GLY A 368 -13.51 17.51 -0.27
C GLY A 368 -13.78 16.85 1.08
N GLU A 369 -15.07 16.70 1.40
CA GLU A 369 -15.51 16.03 2.64
C GLU A 369 -15.43 14.50 2.53
N ASP A 370 -15.35 13.96 1.31
CA ASP A 370 -15.36 12.52 1.01
C ASP A 370 -13.94 11.92 0.92
N ALA A 371 -12.90 12.71 1.20
CA ALA A 371 -11.54 12.20 1.17
C ALA A 371 -11.28 11.26 2.38
N PRO A 372 -10.62 10.10 2.16
CA PRO A 372 -10.30 9.18 3.26
C PRO A 372 -9.53 9.88 4.38
N GLU A 373 -9.88 9.61 5.65
CA GLU A 373 -9.22 10.25 6.80
C GLU A 373 -7.71 9.98 6.80
N VAL A 374 -7.30 8.78 6.39
CA VAL A 374 -5.88 8.38 6.26
C VAL A 374 -5.09 9.28 5.32
N LEU A 375 -5.70 9.76 4.22
CA LEU A 375 -5.04 10.66 3.28
C LEU A 375 -4.81 12.04 3.91
N ILE A 376 -5.79 12.53 4.67
CA ILE A 376 -5.73 13.83 5.35
C ILE A 376 -4.65 13.79 6.43
N ASP A 377 -4.62 12.74 7.25
CA ASP A 377 -3.63 12.54 8.30
C ASP A 377 -2.21 12.42 7.72
N GLY A 378 -2.06 11.68 6.63
CA GLY A 378 -0.80 11.60 5.89
C GLY A 378 -0.31 12.96 5.42
N ILE A 379 -1.16 13.76 4.77
CA ILE A 379 -0.80 15.11 4.32
C ILE A 379 -0.46 16.03 5.49
N GLU A 380 -1.21 15.95 6.59
CA GLU A 380 -0.92 16.71 7.82
C GLU A 380 0.46 16.37 8.37
N ALA A 381 0.81 15.10 8.45
CA ALA A 381 2.11 14.66 8.92
C ALA A 381 3.24 15.13 7.99
N PHE A 382 3.07 14.97 6.66
CA PHE A 382 4.04 15.46 5.68
C PHE A 382 4.29 16.97 5.81
N VAL A 383 3.22 17.77 5.83
CA VAL A 383 3.34 19.23 5.95
C VAL A 383 3.99 19.62 7.28
N THR A 384 3.64 18.94 8.37
CA THR A 384 4.23 19.17 9.69
C THR A 384 5.73 18.89 9.67
N ASN A 385 6.15 17.73 9.16
CA ASN A 385 7.56 17.36 9.08
C ASN A 385 8.37 18.31 8.16
N ILE A 386 7.79 18.77 7.04
CA ILE A 386 8.40 19.80 6.18
C ILE A 386 8.61 21.11 6.94
N VAL A 387 7.60 21.55 7.69
CA VAL A 387 7.62 22.78 8.47
C VAL A 387 8.64 22.70 9.61
N GLU A 388 8.81 21.53 10.23
CA GLU A 388 9.84 21.30 11.24
C GLU A 388 11.25 21.47 10.67
N VAL A 389 11.55 20.83 9.53
CA VAL A 389 12.85 20.96 8.85
C VAL A 389 13.11 22.41 8.43
N GLN A 390 12.11 23.08 7.85
CA GLN A 390 12.19 24.51 7.50
C GLN A 390 12.47 25.37 8.74
N THR A 391 11.86 25.04 9.89
CA THR A 391 12.05 25.75 11.15
C THR A 391 13.48 25.59 11.66
N ILE A 392 14.04 24.37 11.61
CA ILE A 392 15.43 24.09 11.99
C ILE A 392 16.39 24.91 11.12
N ILE A 393 16.23 24.88 9.79
CA ILE A 393 17.06 25.66 8.86
C ILE A 393 16.94 27.16 9.15
N SER A 394 15.74 27.63 9.44
CA SER A 394 15.48 29.03 9.80
C SER A 394 16.18 29.44 11.09
N ILE A 395 16.23 28.56 12.09
CA ILE A 395 16.99 28.77 13.34
C ILE A 395 18.50 28.84 13.06
N LEU A 396 19.04 27.98 12.19
CA LEU A 396 20.45 28.04 11.77
C LEU A 396 20.77 29.39 11.11
N ILE A 397 19.89 29.89 10.24
CA ILE A 397 20.03 31.20 9.60
C ILE A 397 19.98 32.34 10.64
N LEU A 398 19.11 32.26 11.64
CA LEU A 398 19.07 33.23 12.74
C LEU A 398 20.35 33.22 13.57
N MET A 399 20.94 32.05 13.84
CA MET A 399 22.24 31.97 14.52
C MET A 399 23.34 32.62 13.70
N LEU A 400 23.38 32.38 12.38
CA LEU A 400 24.30 33.06 11.46
C LEU A 400 24.08 34.59 11.50
N ALA A 401 22.83 35.04 11.52
CA ALA A 401 22.47 36.45 11.62
C ALA A 401 23.05 37.09 12.89
N VAL A 402 22.88 36.44 14.05
CA VAL A 402 23.41 36.92 15.34
C VAL A 402 24.94 37.03 15.30
N VAL A 403 25.63 36.05 14.73
CA VAL A 403 27.08 36.07 14.56
C VAL A 403 27.52 37.25 13.68
N LEU A 404 26.91 37.43 12.50
CA LEU A 404 27.24 38.51 11.57
C LEU A 404 26.97 39.90 12.17
N LEU A 405 25.85 40.08 12.86
CA LEU A 405 25.53 41.32 13.58
C LEU A 405 26.52 41.57 14.71
N GLY A 406 26.90 40.54 15.47
CA GLY A 406 27.91 40.61 16.53
C GLY A 406 29.28 41.06 16.00
N VAL A 407 29.72 40.50 14.86
CA VAL A 407 30.94 40.92 14.15
C VAL A 407 30.83 42.38 13.72
N GLY A 408 29.69 42.80 13.16
CA GLY A 408 29.44 44.20 12.79
C GLY A 408 29.57 45.16 13.97
N ILE A 409 28.96 44.82 15.12
CA ILE A 409 29.05 45.60 16.37
C ILE A 409 30.49 45.66 16.88
N TYR A 410 31.19 44.52 16.92
CA TYR A 410 32.56 44.45 17.39
C TYR A 410 33.50 45.33 16.56
N LEU A 411 33.44 45.21 15.23
CA LEU A 411 34.24 46.03 14.32
C LEU A 411 33.92 47.53 14.44
N ALA A 412 32.64 47.87 14.64
CA ALA A 412 32.22 49.26 14.85
C ALA A 412 32.78 49.86 16.14
N ARG A 413 32.81 49.09 17.23
CA ARG A 413 33.42 49.52 18.50
C ARG A 413 34.92 49.70 18.37
N LYS A 414 35.62 48.73 17.78
CA LYS A 414 37.08 48.78 17.58
C LYS A 414 37.49 50.04 16.79
N ASN A 415 36.81 50.35 15.69
CA ASN A 415 37.11 51.54 14.90
C ASN A 415 36.88 52.86 15.66
N ASN A 416 35.92 52.90 16.60
CA ASN A 416 35.67 54.08 17.42
C ASN A 416 36.74 54.28 18.50
N ASP A 417 37.32 53.20 19.00
CA ASP A 417 38.41 53.26 19.99
C ASP A 417 39.73 53.69 19.35
N GLU A 418 40.00 53.28 18.10
CA GLU A 418 41.18 53.73 17.33
C GLU A 418 41.10 55.20 16.87
N ALA A 419 39.89 55.79 16.85
CA ALA A 419 39.66 57.18 16.45
C ALA A 419 39.77 58.21 17.59
N LYS A 420 39.85 57.75 18.85
CA LYS A 420 40.04 58.58 20.05
C LYS A 420 41.51 58.59 20.44
#